data_AF-A0A2D9VQN5-F1
#
_entry.id   AF-A0A2D9VQN5-F1
#
_cell.length_a   1.000
_cell.length_b   1.000
_cell.length_c   1.000
_cell.angle_alpha   90.00
_cell.angle_beta   90.00
_cell.angle_gamma   90.00
#
_symmetry.space_group_name_H-M   'P 1'
#
loop_
_entity.id
_entity.type
_entity.pdbx_description
1 polymer ?
#
loop_
_entity_poly.entity_id
_entity_poly.type
_entity_poly.pdbx_seq_one_letter_code
_entity_poly.pdbx_strand_id
1 'polypeptide(L)' 'MKLLLFNLGFGEIFIIAVIYLTFFGSKNLPHLMRDFGRFFNYLRRSIRDIYQDFDINQDN' A
#
# COMPACT_ATOMS: atom_id res chain seq x y z
N MET A 1 31.55 -14.37 2.29
CA MET A 1 30.12 -14.65 2.02
C MET A 1 29.41 -13.33 1.89
N LYS A 2 29.13 -12.90 0.66
CA LYS A 2 28.51 -11.60 0.38
C LYS A 2 27.07 -11.65 0.89
N LEU A 3 26.69 -10.73 1.75
CA LEU A 3 25.30 -10.51 2.16
C LEU A 3 24.45 -10.32 0.90
N LEU A 4 23.79 -11.39 0.46
CA LEU A 4 22.94 -11.41 -0.74
C LEU A 4 21.84 -10.34 -0.68
N LEU A 5 21.49 -9.91 0.54
CA LEU A 5 20.41 -9.00 0.88
C LEU A 5 20.58 -7.52 0.46
N PHE A 6 21.73 -7.11 -0.12
CA PHE A 6 21.94 -5.72 -0.57
C PHE A 6 21.70 -5.51 -2.07
N ASN A 7 21.30 -6.54 -2.81
CA ASN A 7 20.83 -6.43 -4.19
C ASN A 7 19.45 -7.06 -4.26
N LEU A 8 18.46 -6.31 -3.75
CA LEU A 8 17.04 -6.70 -3.64
C LEU A 8 16.42 -6.84 -5.04
N GLY A 9 16.88 -7.86 -5.76
CA GLY A 9 16.50 -8.17 -7.12
C GLY A 9 15.19 -8.95 -7.16
N PHE A 10 14.69 -9.16 -8.38
CA PHE A 10 13.40 -9.83 -8.59
C PHE A 10 13.31 -11.21 -7.93
N GLY A 11 14.39 -11.99 -7.96
CA GLY A 11 14.43 -13.32 -7.33
C GLY A 11 14.27 -13.28 -5.81
N GLU A 12 14.82 -12.25 -5.16
CA GLU A 12 14.75 -12.12 -3.70
C GLU A 12 13.35 -11.68 -3.24
N ILE A 13 12.75 -10.71 -3.95
CA ILE A 13 11.35 -10.30 -3.75
C ILE A 13 10.41 -11.49 -3.95
N PHE A 14 10.66 -12.30 -4.98
CA PHE A 14 9.83 -13.48 -5.26
C PHE A 14 9.90 -14.50 -4.13
N ILE A 15 11.08 -14.77 -3.56
CA ILE A 15 11.24 -15.66 -2.40
C ILE A 15 10.50 -15.11 -1.18
N ILE A 16 10.64 -13.82 -0.87
CA ILE A 16 9.93 -13.19 0.25
C ILE A 16 8.41 -13.29 0.03
N ALA A 17 7.94 -13.03 -1.20
CA ALA A 17 6.53 -13.14 -1.56
C ALA A 17 6.02 -14.58 -1.41
N VAL A 18 6.79 -15.59 -1.81
CA VAL A 18 6.43 -17.01 -1.65
C VAL A 18 6.38 -17.43 -0.18
N ILE A 19 7.36 -17.00 0.63
CA ILE A 19 7.36 -17.25 2.07
C ILE A 19 6.11 -16.60 2.68
N TYR A 20 5.87 -15.32 2.37
CA TYR A 20 4.69 -14.60 2.84
C TYR A 20 3.39 -15.31 2.42
N LEU A 21 3.28 -15.75 1.16
CA LEU A 21 2.11 -16.49 0.67
C LEU A 21 1.95 -17.85 1.34
N THR A 22 3.02 -18.48 1.80
CA THR A 22 2.97 -19.78 2.48
C THR A 22 2.44 -19.62 3.91
N PHE A 23 2.88 -18.58 4.62
CA PHE A 23 2.42 -18.31 5.99
C PHE A 23 1.03 -17.65 6.04
N PHE A 24 0.77 -16.69 5.16
CA PHE A 24 -0.48 -15.95 5.13
C PHE A 24 -1.48 -16.52 4.12
N GLY A 25 -1.09 -17.33 3.14
CA GLY A 25 -1.98 -17.85 2.10
C GLY A 25 -2.26 -16.84 0.97
N SER A 26 -2.52 -17.35 -0.24
CA SER A 26 -2.77 -16.51 -1.43
C SER A 26 -4.07 -15.69 -1.37
N LYS A 27 -4.98 -16.03 -0.45
CA LYS A 27 -6.26 -15.35 -0.28
C LYS A 27 -6.14 -14.07 0.55
N ASN A 28 -5.14 -13.98 1.43
CA ASN A 28 -4.98 -12.83 2.33
C ASN A 28 -4.35 -11.62 1.63
N LEU A 29 -3.38 -11.83 0.74
CA LEU A 29 -2.75 -10.74 -0.03
C LEU A 29 -3.76 -9.90 -0.86
N PRO A 30 -4.66 -10.49 -1.67
CA PRO A 30 -5.67 -9.74 -2.40
C PRO A 30 -6.79 -9.17 -1.52
N HIS A 31 -7.00 -9.72 -0.31
CA HIS A 31 -7.94 -9.13 0.66
C HIS A 31 -7.33 -7.86 1.26
N LEU A 32 -6.09 -7.95 1.75
CA LEU A 32 -5.31 -6.82 2.25
C LEU A 32 -5.17 -5.71 1.21
N MET A 33 -4.88 -6.05 -0.06
CA MET A 33 -4.82 -5.06 -1.14
C MET A 33 -6.16 -4.36 -1.38
N ARG A 34 -7.28 -5.07 -1.30
CA ARG A 34 -8.63 -4.47 -1.43
C ARG A 34 -8.92 -3.54 -0.26
N ASP A 35 -8.58 -3.93 0.96
CA ASP A 35 -8.75 -3.10 2.16
C ASP A 35 -7.87 -1.86 2.14
N PHE A 36 -6.61 -2.03 1.74
CA PHE A 36 -5.67 -0.94 1.59
C PHE A 36 -6.08 0.02 0.47
N GLY A 37 -6.58 -0.50 -0.65
CA GLY A 37 -7.13 0.31 -1.74
C GLY A 37 -8.37 1.10 -1.31
N ARG A 38 -9.26 0.48 -0.51
CA ARG A 38 -10.39 1.19 0.09
C ARG A 38 -9.91 2.29 1.02
N PHE A 39 -8.95 2.01 1.90
CA PHE A 39 -8.35 2.98 2.81
C PHE A 39 -7.72 4.16 2.05
N PHE A 40 -6.94 3.90 1.00
CA PHE A 40 -6.35 4.95 0.17
C PHE A 40 -7.41 5.82 -0.53
N ASN A 41 -8.51 5.21 -0.98
CA ASN A 41 -9.63 5.94 -1.56
C ASN A 41 -10.35 6.81 -0.51
N TYR A 42 -10.52 6.32 0.72
CA TYR A 42 -11.06 7.12 1.82
C TYR A 42 -10.13 8.30 2.17
N LEU A 43 -8.83 8.04 2.33
CA LEU A 43 -7.83 9.09 2.54
C LEU A 43 -7.90 10.16 1.45
N ARG A 44 -7.93 9.75 0.17
CA ARG A 44 -8.01 10.68 -0.97
C ARG A 44 -9.28 11.53 -0.95
N ARG A 45 -10.42 10.99 -0.51
CA ARG A 45 -11.68 11.73 -0.38
C ARG A 45 -11.62 12.72 0.77
N SER A 46 -11.26 12.26 1.96
CA SER A 46 -11.11 13.11 3.15
C SER A 46 -10.18 14.29 2.89
N ILE A 47 -9.04 14.05 2.24
CA ILE A 47 -8.10 15.12 1.87
C ILE A 47 -8.74 16.13 0.91
N ARG A 48 -9.49 15.66 -0.09
CA ARG A 48 -10.15 16.54 -1.06
C ARG A 48 -11.25 17.39 -0.44
N ASP A 49 -12.05 16.79 0.43
CA ASP A 49 -13.12 17.48 1.16
C ASP A 49 -12.52 18.60 2.03
N ILE A 50 -11.41 18.30 2.72
CA ILE A 50 -10.65 19.29 3.49
C ILE A 50 -10.16 20.45 2.61
N TYR A 51 -9.53 20.15 1.46
CA TYR A 51 -9.08 21.20 0.54
C TYR A 51 -10.23 22.06 0.01
N GLN A 52 -11.37 21.45 -0.31
CA GLN A 52 -12.55 22.17 -0.80
C GLN A 52 -13.13 23.10 0.27
N ASP A 53 -13.20 22.65 1.52
CA ASP A 53 -13.64 23.48 2.64
C ASP A 53 -12.68 24.66 2.91
N PHE A 54 -11.37 24.47 2.70
CA PHE A 54 -10.39 25.56 2.85
C PHE A 54 -10.45 26.59 1.70
N ASP A 55 -10.67 26.16 0.45
CA ASP A 55 -10.74 27.06 -0.71
C ASP A 55 -11.97 27.99 -0.66
N ILE A 56 -13.10 27.51 -0.14
CA ILE A 56 -14.35 28.30 -0.05
C ILE A 56 -14.26 29.40 1.04
N ASN A 57 -13.39 29.24 2.04
CA ASN A 57 -13.22 30.21 3.12
C ASN A 57 -12.17 31.30 2.82
N GLN A 58 -11.50 31.26 1.67
CA GLN A 58 -10.46 32.24 1.28
C GLN A 58 -10.95 33.35 0.34
N ASP A 59 -12.25 33.42 0.03
CA ASP A 59 -12.86 34.45 -0.84
C ASP A 59 -13.86 35.37 -0.09
N ASN A 60 -13.53 35.81 1.13
CA ASN A 60 -14.20 36.95 1.79
C ASN A 60 -13.18 37.90 2.43
#